data_AF-A0A2E1M6D2-F1
#
_entry.id   AF-A0A2E1M6D2-F1
#
_cell.length_a   1.000
_cell.length_b   1.000
_cell.length_c   1.000
_cell.angle_alpha   90.00
_cell.angle_beta   90.00
_cell.angle_gamma   90.00
#
_symmetry.space_group_name_H-M   'P 1'
#
loop_
_entity.id
_entity.type
_entity.pdbx_description
1 polymer ?
#
loop_
_entity_poly.entity_id
_entity_poly.type
_entity_poly.pdbx_seq_one_letter_code
_entity_poly.pdbx_strand_id
1 'polypeptide(L)'
;MVCLSLFLSAATDFAIGFEGLPDPHQDDFRLIVLGDSFAAPRMNRIPTALMARLPEGRIRAWRVPVTPNAFPFRLVDVGADAFQVNDSSEAGCYLFEADRGGARVGLPLTRPMDLRVANGPADRLIYDWRLEGLEPGRAVLSKFSQGPVSLKVIHRWPTSSFNTVPLTTTEGTWIPGDILPPGSFGELGTCELDQLSVDDRIKLRTAANGAGALQALGAILSSPSDGIYFSALSDESWSYLGYASDEPCDGAGDKKFDRAELAEWISVTTLDPSEPIVFLTMLSTEIVTGQEFDFTLDDLVQQSFSAVSQAGLDVPVSMVFVLPFRHSIGGVLPVDEEPIEFDATWEAMSQLADEREDVGAISLYHLTDGIRFDGGQAGRRWLEDRCLNLHSFGDDTYNLSLPPYLGMLHDAAMIHPRDEVAATFMARLLRFAWRGWSWPGDVDADGQLTTADRDLVLQMDGQTGFSPADLNEDGVVNLADLDEIERRLDCASDPPSPPNPDFNGDGSVNYEDLLILLANWEASDIDEYDLNADGMVDYVDLLILLSDWSI
;
A
#
# COMPACT_ATOMS: atom_id res chain seq x y z
N MET A 1 20.93 22.22 22.62
CA MET A 1 21.27 20.80 22.40
C MET A 1 21.04 20.03 23.70
N VAL A 2 19.79 20.04 24.14
CA VAL A 2 19.17 19.28 25.25
C VAL A 2 17.66 19.28 24.86
N CYS A 3 16.95 18.20 25.14
CA CYS A 3 15.61 17.80 24.63
C CYS A 3 15.72 17.01 23.31
N LEU A 4 15.19 15.79 23.16
CA LEU A 4 14.01 15.17 23.77
C LEU A 4 14.33 13.68 24.03
N SER A 5 14.36 13.25 25.30
CA SER A 5 14.47 11.84 25.69
C SER A 5 13.53 11.60 26.86
N LEU A 6 12.25 11.87 26.61
CA LEU A 6 11.12 11.64 27.52
C LEU A 6 9.89 11.30 26.68
N PHE A 7 9.95 10.18 25.96
CA PHE A 7 8.79 9.36 25.67
C PHE A 7 9.20 7.96 26.11
N LEU A 8 8.94 7.64 27.39
CA LEU A 8 8.90 6.23 27.77
C LEU A 8 7.74 5.63 26.99
N SER A 9 8.00 4.54 26.26
CA SER A 9 6.98 3.76 25.58
C SER A 9 5.90 3.34 26.58
N ALA A 10 4.78 4.05 26.55
CA ALA A 10 3.53 3.31 26.67
C ALA A 10 3.52 2.42 25.43
N ALA A 11 3.58 1.10 25.61
CA ALA A 11 3.24 0.20 24.53
C ALA A 11 1.84 0.61 24.07
N THR A 12 1.76 1.21 22.90
CA THR A 12 0.47 1.48 22.27
C THR A 12 -0.09 0.14 21.85
N ASP A 13 -1.36 -0.14 22.16
CA ASP A 13 -2.01 -1.44 21.89
C ASP A 13 -2.03 -1.83 20.39
N PHE A 14 -1.54 -0.96 19.50
CA PHE A 14 -1.52 -1.12 18.05
C PHE A 14 -0.12 -1.09 17.40
N ALA A 15 0.98 -0.85 18.12
CA ALA A 15 2.32 -0.80 17.52
C ALA A 15 3.42 -1.22 18.51
N ILE A 16 4.34 -2.07 18.06
CA ILE A 16 5.38 -2.69 18.89
C ILE A 16 6.65 -3.04 18.09
N GLY A 17 7.81 -3.08 18.75
CA GLY A 17 9.07 -3.53 18.13
C GLY A 17 9.75 -2.53 17.18
N PHE A 18 9.48 -1.23 17.29
CA PHE A 18 10.05 -0.21 16.39
C PHE A 18 11.40 0.36 16.84
N GLU A 19 11.88 0.00 18.04
CA GLU A 19 13.17 0.47 18.53
C GLU A 19 14.32 -0.09 17.67
N GLY A 20 15.01 0.78 16.93
CA GLY A 20 16.14 0.40 16.08
C GLY A 20 15.78 -0.04 14.66
N LEU A 21 14.50 -0.07 14.31
CA LEU A 21 14.07 -0.32 12.93
C LEU A 21 14.23 0.94 12.06
N PRO A 22 14.55 0.80 10.75
CA PRO A 22 14.61 1.92 9.84
C PRO A 22 13.27 2.65 9.75
N ASP A 23 13.35 3.97 9.72
CA ASP A 23 12.19 4.82 9.68
C ASP A 23 11.95 5.41 8.29
N PRO A 24 10.78 5.19 7.67
CA PRO A 24 10.52 5.60 6.30
C PRO A 24 10.61 7.11 6.05
N HIS A 25 10.55 7.93 7.08
CA HIS A 25 10.59 9.39 6.96
C HIS A 25 11.99 9.97 6.86
N GLN A 26 13.01 9.26 7.34
CA GLN A 26 14.36 9.83 7.49
C GLN A 26 15.47 8.88 7.08
N ASP A 27 15.28 7.56 7.20
CA ASP A 27 16.33 6.57 6.98
C ASP A 27 16.24 5.98 5.58
N ASP A 28 17.39 5.84 4.92
CA ASP A 28 17.53 5.22 3.60
C ASP A 28 17.56 3.70 3.69
N PHE A 29 16.64 3.06 3.00
CA PHE A 29 16.54 1.61 2.95
C PHE A 29 15.74 1.13 1.74
N ARG A 30 15.94 -0.14 1.42
CA ARG A 30 15.09 -0.86 0.47
C ARG A 30 13.88 -1.41 1.19
N LEU A 31 12.70 -0.95 0.80
CA LEU A 31 11.41 -1.44 1.29
C LEU A 31 10.90 -2.54 0.35
N ILE A 32 10.96 -3.80 0.79
CA ILE A 32 10.39 -4.94 0.09
C ILE A 32 9.00 -5.22 0.65
N VAL A 33 7.96 -4.88 -0.10
CA VAL A 33 6.58 -5.14 0.32
C VAL A 33 6.23 -6.58 -0.03
N LEU A 34 6.01 -7.42 0.97
CA LEU A 34 5.57 -8.79 0.79
C LEU A 34 4.07 -8.89 1.14
N GLY A 35 3.29 -9.49 0.27
CA GLY A 35 1.91 -9.79 0.64
C GLY A 35 1.02 -10.26 -0.48
N ASP A 36 -0.22 -10.57 -0.13
CA ASP A 36 -1.25 -11.00 -1.07
C ASP A 36 -1.93 -9.78 -1.72
N SER A 37 -3.19 -9.93 -2.12
CA SER A 37 -3.98 -8.85 -2.72
C SER A 37 -4.03 -7.56 -1.89
N PHE A 38 -3.80 -7.58 -0.56
CA PHE A 38 -3.71 -6.38 0.29
C PHE A 38 -2.47 -5.54 0.01
N ALA A 39 -1.40 -6.17 -0.46
CA ALA A 39 -0.11 -5.55 -0.72
C ALA A 39 0.17 -5.32 -2.20
N ALA A 40 -0.74 -5.74 -3.09
CA ALA A 40 -0.61 -5.56 -4.53
C ALA A 40 -0.21 -4.10 -4.90
N PRO A 41 0.67 -3.89 -5.90
CA PRO A 41 1.27 -2.60 -6.23
C PRO A 41 0.30 -1.70 -7.01
N ARG A 42 -0.79 -1.31 -6.35
CA ARG A 42 -1.90 -0.48 -6.86
C ARG A 42 -2.21 0.61 -5.85
N MET A 43 -2.56 1.82 -6.30
CA MET A 43 -2.83 2.94 -5.38
C MET A 43 -4.02 2.75 -4.45
N ASN A 44 -4.95 1.85 -4.78
CA ASN A 44 -6.02 1.44 -3.86
C ASN A 44 -5.57 0.33 -2.89
N ARG A 45 -4.27 0.22 -2.60
CA ARG A 45 -3.66 -0.69 -1.62
C ARG A 45 -2.72 0.08 -0.71
N ILE A 46 -2.77 -0.22 0.58
CA ILE A 46 -2.12 0.58 1.63
C ILE A 46 -0.60 0.71 1.42
N PRO A 47 0.17 -0.36 1.15
CA PRO A 47 1.63 -0.23 1.00
C PRO A 47 2.02 0.66 -0.18
N THR A 48 1.26 0.64 -1.27
CA THR A 48 1.50 1.51 -2.43
C THR A 48 1.06 2.94 -2.13
N ALA A 49 -0.09 3.12 -1.48
CA ALA A 49 -0.60 4.43 -1.07
C ALA A 49 0.30 5.13 -0.05
N LEU A 50 1.05 4.38 0.77
CA LEU A 50 2.05 4.90 1.70
C LEU A 50 3.10 5.75 0.98
N MET A 51 3.45 5.37 -0.25
CA MET A 51 4.41 6.12 -1.07
C MET A 51 3.94 7.56 -1.34
N ALA A 52 2.63 7.79 -1.48
CA ALA A 52 2.06 9.14 -1.67
C ALA A 52 2.13 10.00 -0.40
N ARG A 53 2.31 9.38 0.76
CA ARG A 53 2.38 10.03 2.07
C ARG A 53 3.81 10.24 2.55
N LEU A 54 4.82 9.80 1.82
CA LEU A 54 6.19 10.09 2.20
C LEU A 54 6.54 11.57 1.98
N PRO A 55 7.57 12.11 2.65
CA PRO A 55 8.11 13.43 2.36
C PRO A 55 8.51 13.59 0.88
N GLU A 56 8.53 14.82 0.37
CA GLU A 56 8.99 15.09 -1.00
C GLU A 56 10.41 14.57 -1.24
N GLY A 57 10.65 14.01 -2.42
CA GLY A 57 11.94 13.43 -2.80
C GLY A 57 12.38 12.19 -2.03
N ARG A 58 11.55 11.64 -1.12
CA ARG A 58 11.91 10.47 -0.29
C ARG A 58 12.00 9.18 -1.10
N ILE A 59 11.36 9.07 -2.26
CA ILE A 59 11.42 7.88 -3.11
C ILE A 59 12.58 8.02 -4.10
N ARG A 60 13.61 7.19 -3.96
CA ARG A 60 14.72 7.15 -4.94
C ARG A 60 14.50 6.12 -6.02
N ALA A 61 13.78 5.05 -5.73
CA ALA A 61 13.55 3.97 -6.68
C ALA A 61 12.23 3.25 -6.46
N TRP A 62 11.70 2.68 -7.54
CA TRP A 62 10.45 1.93 -7.56
C TRP A 62 10.54 0.77 -8.56
N ARG A 63 10.32 -0.47 -8.10
CA ARG A 63 10.06 -1.62 -8.97
C ARG A 63 8.60 -1.67 -9.45
N VAL A 64 8.39 -1.39 -10.73
CA VAL A 64 7.09 -1.40 -11.41
C VAL A 64 6.84 -2.78 -12.03
N PRO A 65 5.68 -3.41 -11.77
CA PRO A 65 5.29 -4.64 -12.46
C PRO A 65 4.76 -4.38 -13.87
N VAL A 66 4.73 -5.44 -14.68
CA VAL A 66 4.28 -5.37 -16.08
C VAL A 66 2.76 -5.53 -16.16
N THR A 67 1.99 -4.56 -15.67
CA THR A 67 0.51 -4.65 -15.68
C THR A 67 -0.17 -3.33 -16.04
N PRO A 68 -1.34 -3.35 -16.73
CA PRO A 68 -2.13 -2.15 -17.01
C PRO A 68 -2.65 -1.43 -15.75
N ASN A 69 -2.64 -2.09 -14.60
CA ASN A 69 -3.11 -1.53 -13.32
C ASN A 69 -1.97 -1.18 -12.36
N ALA A 70 -0.71 -1.28 -12.81
CA ALA A 70 0.43 -0.89 -12.01
C ALA A 70 0.43 0.64 -11.82
N PHE A 71 1.00 1.06 -10.71
CA PHE A 71 1.19 2.47 -10.41
C PHE A 71 2.66 2.73 -10.03
N PRO A 72 3.24 3.91 -10.35
CA PRO A 72 2.67 5.02 -11.12
C PRO A 72 2.74 4.80 -12.64
N PHE A 73 3.34 3.70 -13.09
CA PHE A 73 3.42 3.35 -14.50
C PHE A 73 2.42 2.28 -14.85
N ARG A 74 1.67 2.52 -15.92
CA ARG A 74 0.81 1.51 -16.52
C ARG A 74 1.41 1.01 -17.80
N LEU A 75 1.28 -0.28 -18.02
CA LEU A 75 1.44 -0.84 -19.35
C LEU A 75 0.23 -0.44 -20.21
N VAL A 76 0.46 0.43 -21.21
CA VAL A 76 -0.61 0.97 -22.07
C VAL A 76 -0.79 0.15 -23.34
N ASP A 77 0.31 -0.37 -23.89
CA ASP A 77 0.26 -1.18 -25.10
C ASP A 77 1.30 -2.30 -25.04
N VAL A 78 0.87 -3.48 -25.47
CA VAL A 78 1.75 -4.60 -25.82
C VAL A 78 1.61 -4.75 -27.32
N GLY A 79 2.72 -4.57 -28.05
CA GLY A 79 2.66 -4.53 -29.50
C GLY A 79 1.95 -5.78 -30.05
N ALA A 80 1.11 -5.62 -31.08
CA ALA A 80 0.21 -6.66 -31.60
C ALA A 80 0.88 -7.99 -32.02
N ASP A 81 2.22 -8.00 -32.11
CA ASP A 81 3.06 -9.14 -32.47
C ASP A 81 3.78 -9.79 -31.28
N ALA A 82 3.55 -9.27 -30.08
CA ALA A 82 3.86 -9.84 -28.78
C ALA A 82 2.53 -10.25 -28.14
N PHE A 83 2.16 -11.53 -28.23
CA PHE A 83 0.92 -12.00 -27.63
C PHE A 83 1.20 -12.61 -26.26
N GLN A 84 0.49 -12.10 -25.25
CA GLN A 84 0.50 -12.59 -23.87
C GLN A 84 0.07 -14.05 -23.86
N VAL A 85 0.94 -14.88 -23.31
CA VAL A 85 0.77 -16.33 -23.42
C VAL A 85 -0.04 -16.91 -22.26
N ASN A 86 -0.02 -16.26 -21.09
CA ASN A 86 -0.86 -16.65 -19.96
C ASN A 86 -1.26 -15.40 -19.14
N ASP A 87 -2.54 -15.30 -18.78
CA ASP A 87 -3.10 -14.36 -17.81
C ASP A 87 -3.89 -15.22 -16.82
N SER A 88 -3.19 -16.09 -16.07
CA SER A 88 -3.90 -16.78 -15.00
C SER A 88 -4.23 -15.72 -13.96
N SER A 89 -5.53 -15.51 -13.74
CA SER A 89 -6.05 -14.85 -12.54
C SER A 89 -5.59 -15.54 -11.24
N GLU A 90 -4.97 -16.72 -11.36
CA GLU A 90 -4.29 -17.45 -10.30
C GLU A 90 -2.98 -16.74 -9.99
N ALA A 91 -3.00 -16.00 -8.88
CA ALA A 91 -1.87 -15.34 -8.28
C ALA A 91 -1.04 -16.36 -7.47
N GLY A 92 0.28 -16.36 -7.66
CA GLY A 92 1.19 -17.36 -7.12
C GLY A 92 1.49 -18.50 -8.10
N CYS A 93 2.78 -18.87 -8.19
CA CYS A 93 3.29 -19.98 -8.99
C CYS A 93 3.01 -19.93 -10.51
N TYR A 94 3.83 -19.19 -11.23
CA TYR A 94 3.68 -18.94 -12.67
C TYR A 94 4.32 -20.03 -13.52
N LEU A 95 3.54 -20.64 -14.41
CA LEU A 95 4.05 -21.49 -15.48
C LEU A 95 4.11 -20.71 -16.78
N PHE A 96 5.32 -20.42 -17.26
CA PHE A 96 5.52 -19.80 -18.57
C PHE A 96 5.57 -20.86 -19.67
N GLU A 97 4.86 -20.61 -20.78
CA GLU A 97 4.87 -21.54 -21.92
C GLU A 97 6.23 -21.58 -22.62
N ALA A 98 7.01 -20.52 -22.52
CA ALA A 98 8.38 -20.51 -23.04
C ALA A 98 9.32 -21.47 -22.27
N ASP A 99 8.86 -22.06 -21.16
CA ASP A 99 9.61 -23.07 -20.41
C ASP A 99 9.30 -24.50 -20.83
N ARG A 100 10.33 -25.25 -21.23
CA ARG A 100 10.20 -26.69 -21.52
C ARG A 100 10.33 -27.48 -20.23
N GLY A 101 9.36 -28.34 -19.94
CA GLY A 101 9.42 -29.27 -18.80
C GLY A 101 8.70 -28.79 -17.54
N GLY A 102 7.98 -27.66 -17.60
CA GLY A 102 7.11 -27.23 -16.50
C GLY A 102 7.81 -26.42 -15.41
N ALA A 103 8.92 -25.74 -15.72
CA ALA A 103 9.58 -24.85 -14.76
C ALA A 103 8.62 -23.72 -14.36
N ARG A 104 8.42 -23.56 -13.06
CA ARG A 104 7.54 -22.56 -12.48
C ARG A 104 8.36 -21.46 -11.80
N VAL A 105 7.80 -20.25 -11.76
CA VAL A 105 8.29 -19.16 -10.91
C VAL A 105 7.38 -19.06 -9.71
N GLY A 106 7.89 -19.39 -8.52
CA GLY A 106 7.10 -19.43 -7.29
C GLY A 106 6.83 -18.05 -6.70
N LEU A 107 7.71 -17.07 -6.99
CA LEU A 107 7.66 -15.75 -6.39
C LEU A 107 6.30 -15.06 -6.57
N PRO A 108 5.78 -14.37 -5.53
CA PRO A 108 4.54 -13.61 -5.58
C PRO A 108 4.75 -12.33 -6.40
N LEU A 109 4.75 -12.48 -7.72
CA LEU A 109 4.95 -11.38 -8.65
C LEU A 109 3.59 -10.96 -9.21
N THR A 110 3.24 -9.69 -9.10
CA THR A 110 2.03 -9.19 -9.75
C THR A 110 2.16 -9.29 -11.28
N ARG A 111 1.42 -10.24 -11.87
CA ARG A 111 1.20 -10.41 -13.32
C ARG A 111 2.49 -10.37 -14.16
N PRO A 112 3.45 -11.29 -13.95
CA PRO A 112 4.58 -11.40 -14.87
C PRO A 112 4.07 -11.79 -16.27
N MET A 113 4.81 -11.39 -17.31
CA MET A 113 4.39 -11.60 -18.70
C MET A 113 5.35 -12.54 -19.43
N ASP A 114 4.79 -13.60 -20.02
CA ASP A 114 5.47 -14.39 -21.05
C ASP A 114 5.08 -13.85 -22.43
N LEU A 115 6.06 -13.27 -23.12
CA LEU A 115 5.90 -12.69 -24.44
C LEU A 115 6.61 -13.51 -25.51
N ARG A 116 5.92 -13.71 -26.63
CA ARG A 116 6.51 -14.23 -27.87
C ARG A 116 6.53 -13.16 -28.93
N VAL A 117 7.71 -12.86 -29.43
CA VAL A 117 7.91 -11.90 -30.52
C VAL A 117 7.98 -12.67 -31.83
N ALA A 118 6.99 -12.44 -32.70
CA ALA A 118 6.96 -13.06 -34.02
C ALA A 118 8.19 -12.67 -34.86
N ASN A 119 8.55 -13.53 -35.83
CA ASN A 119 9.62 -13.19 -36.77
C ASN A 119 9.25 -11.92 -37.55
N GLY A 120 10.14 -10.95 -37.61
CA GLY A 120 9.86 -9.69 -38.29
C GLY A 120 11.05 -8.73 -38.33
N PRO A 121 10.84 -7.50 -38.81
CA PRO A 121 11.87 -6.48 -38.85
C PRO A 121 12.22 -5.97 -37.44
N ALA A 122 13.35 -5.27 -37.34
CA ALA A 122 13.68 -4.41 -36.20
C ALA A 122 12.61 -3.32 -35.98
N ASP A 123 12.66 -2.64 -34.83
CA ASP A 123 11.79 -1.53 -34.44
C ASP A 123 10.31 -1.91 -34.21
N ARG A 124 10.04 -3.17 -33.85
CA ARG A 124 8.69 -3.58 -33.40
C ARG A 124 8.52 -3.22 -31.93
N LEU A 125 7.38 -2.61 -31.60
CA LEU A 125 6.99 -2.34 -30.22
C LEU A 125 6.82 -3.64 -29.45
N ILE A 126 7.46 -3.74 -28.29
CA ILE A 126 7.28 -4.82 -27.32
C ILE A 126 6.42 -4.30 -26.16
N TYR A 127 6.90 -3.25 -25.49
CA TYR A 127 6.21 -2.59 -24.40
C TYR A 127 6.09 -1.10 -24.64
N ASP A 128 4.99 -0.54 -24.15
CA ASP A 128 4.78 0.89 -24.02
C ASP A 128 4.30 1.16 -22.58
N TRP A 129 5.23 1.58 -21.73
CA TRP A 129 4.89 2.06 -20.40
C TRP A 129 4.60 3.55 -20.48
N ARG A 130 3.48 3.93 -19.89
CA ARG A 130 3.15 5.34 -19.67
C ARG A 130 3.20 5.62 -18.19
N LEU A 131 3.87 6.69 -17.83
CA LEU A 131 3.74 7.26 -16.51
C LEU A 131 2.37 7.95 -16.41
N GLU A 132 1.56 7.53 -15.45
CA GLU A 132 0.18 8.01 -15.34
C GLU A 132 0.12 9.38 -14.66
N GLY A 133 -0.54 10.32 -15.34
CA GLY A 133 -0.81 11.67 -14.85
C GLY A 133 -2.14 11.86 -14.14
N LEU A 134 -2.69 10.85 -13.49
CA LEU A 134 -3.81 11.07 -12.56
C LEU A 134 -3.30 11.94 -11.39
N GLU A 135 -4.19 12.72 -10.76
CA GLU A 135 -3.85 13.53 -9.58
C GLU A 135 -3.10 12.73 -8.47
N PRO A 136 -3.43 11.45 -8.21
CA PRO A 136 -2.59 10.50 -7.45
C PRO A 136 -1.15 10.35 -7.95
N GLY A 137 -0.99 10.17 -9.27
CA GLY A 137 0.29 10.01 -9.98
C GLY A 137 1.19 11.21 -9.78
N ARG A 138 0.62 12.41 -9.83
CA ARG A 138 1.35 13.65 -9.57
C ARG A 138 1.83 13.75 -8.13
N ALA A 139 0.97 13.45 -7.17
CA ALA A 139 1.33 13.47 -5.76
C ALA A 139 2.51 12.52 -5.50
N VAL A 140 2.47 11.31 -6.05
CA VAL A 140 3.54 10.32 -5.85
C VAL A 140 4.82 10.69 -6.61
N LEU A 141 4.71 11.28 -7.79
CA LEU A 141 5.88 11.76 -8.53
C LEU A 141 6.62 12.89 -7.83
N SER A 142 5.92 13.76 -7.11
CA SER A 142 6.58 14.76 -6.24
C SER A 142 7.41 14.11 -5.13
N LYS A 143 7.04 12.89 -4.72
CA LYS A 143 7.79 12.10 -3.74
C LYS A 143 8.98 11.41 -4.37
N PHE A 144 9.00 11.25 -5.69
CA PHE A 144 10.17 10.76 -6.42
C PHE A 144 11.25 11.83 -6.53
N SER A 145 12.47 11.45 -6.20
CA SER A 145 13.64 12.33 -6.28
C SER A 145 13.83 12.91 -7.69
N GLN A 146 14.17 14.20 -7.74
CA GLN A 146 14.35 14.94 -8.99
C GLN A 146 15.74 14.70 -9.57
N GLY A 147 15.84 14.45 -10.88
CA GLY A 147 17.13 14.29 -11.56
C GLY A 147 17.10 13.29 -12.71
N PRO A 148 18.28 12.87 -13.20
CA PRO A 148 18.41 11.78 -14.15
C PRO A 148 17.78 10.51 -13.60
N VAL A 149 17.10 9.78 -14.48
CA VAL A 149 16.36 8.58 -14.11
C VAL A 149 16.84 7.43 -14.97
N SER A 150 17.15 6.32 -14.31
CA SER A 150 17.46 5.05 -14.93
C SER A 150 16.25 4.11 -14.86
N LEU A 151 15.99 3.39 -15.94
CA LEU A 151 14.98 2.35 -16.02
C LEU A 151 15.66 1.03 -16.37
N LYS A 152 15.75 0.16 -15.37
CA LYS A 152 16.33 -1.18 -15.47
C LYS A 152 15.23 -2.21 -15.72
N VAL A 153 15.24 -2.87 -16.87
CA VAL A 153 14.22 -3.87 -17.23
C VAL A 153 14.60 -5.24 -16.64
N ILE A 154 13.71 -5.80 -15.81
CA ILE A 154 13.91 -7.07 -15.13
C ILE A 154 13.18 -8.18 -15.87
N HIS A 155 13.87 -9.29 -16.09
CA HIS A 155 13.32 -10.42 -16.82
C HIS A 155 13.85 -11.75 -16.27
N ARG A 156 13.30 -12.83 -16.81
CA ARG A 156 13.85 -14.19 -16.68
C ARG A 156 14.23 -14.73 -18.05
N TRP A 157 15.33 -15.47 -18.11
CA TRP A 157 15.74 -16.16 -19.34
C TRP A 157 14.89 -17.42 -19.51
N PRO A 158 14.19 -17.61 -20.66
CA PRO A 158 13.41 -18.83 -20.88
C PRO A 158 14.29 -20.08 -20.76
N THR A 159 13.77 -21.15 -20.14
CA THR A 159 14.51 -22.41 -19.96
C THR A 159 14.64 -23.23 -21.25
N SER A 160 13.84 -22.90 -22.27
CA SER A 160 13.95 -23.52 -23.59
C SER A 160 14.75 -22.66 -24.56
N SER A 161 15.26 -23.28 -25.64
CA SER A 161 16.18 -22.68 -26.60
C SER A 161 15.52 -21.64 -27.54
N PHE A 162 14.72 -20.73 -27.00
CA PHE A 162 14.27 -19.56 -27.75
C PHE A 162 15.44 -18.59 -27.92
N ASN A 163 15.54 -17.98 -29.09
CA ASN A 163 16.41 -16.82 -29.25
C ASN A 163 15.87 -15.70 -28.37
N THR A 164 16.76 -14.98 -27.69
CA THR A 164 16.36 -13.76 -27.00
C THR A 164 16.21 -12.63 -27.99
N VAL A 165 15.26 -11.75 -27.69
CA VAL A 165 14.93 -10.62 -28.55
C VAL A 165 15.88 -9.49 -28.14
N PRO A 166 16.86 -9.10 -28.97
CA PRO A 166 17.68 -7.94 -28.65
C PRO A 166 16.75 -6.72 -28.62
N LEU A 167 16.82 -5.93 -27.56
CA LEU A 167 15.96 -4.77 -27.37
C LEU A 167 16.69 -3.44 -27.58
N THR A 168 15.91 -2.42 -27.87
CA THR A 168 16.26 -1.00 -27.89
C THR A 168 15.09 -0.19 -27.32
N THR A 169 15.30 1.08 -27.01
CA THR A 169 14.25 2.02 -26.61
C THR A 169 14.13 3.16 -27.62
N THR A 170 12.97 3.82 -27.69
CA THR A 170 12.81 5.08 -28.45
C THR A 170 13.28 6.31 -27.68
N GLU A 171 13.47 6.17 -26.37
CA GLU A 171 13.86 7.25 -25.46
C GLU A 171 15.14 6.86 -24.73
N GLY A 172 16.01 7.83 -24.48
CA GLY A 172 17.24 7.60 -23.73
C GLY A 172 18.31 6.77 -24.44
N THR A 173 19.35 6.43 -23.67
CA THR A 173 20.44 5.55 -24.13
C THR A 173 20.22 4.15 -23.58
N TRP A 174 20.16 3.14 -24.46
CA TRP A 174 20.02 1.73 -24.08
C TRP A 174 21.39 1.09 -23.81
N ILE A 175 21.53 0.46 -22.65
CA ILE A 175 22.69 -0.33 -22.27
C ILE A 175 22.22 -1.79 -22.09
N PRO A 176 22.60 -2.73 -22.97
CA PRO A 176 22.21 -4.13 -22.84
C PRO A 176 22.78 -4.78 -21.58
N GLY A 177 21.98 -5.59 -20.91
CA GLY A 177 22.43 -6.41 -19.78
C GLY A 177 23.20 -7.67 -20.20
N ASP A 178 23.72 -8.37 -19.21
CA ASP A 178 24.46 -9.61 -19.41
C ASP A 178 23.55 -10.77 -19.84
N ILE A 179 24.10 -11.66 -20.68
CA ILE A 179 23.43 -12.91 -21.05
C ILE A 179 23.65 -13.93 -19.93
N LEU A 180 22.58 -14.32 -19.26
CA LEU A 180 22.63 -15.29 -18.16
C LEU A 180 22.14 -16.68 -18.61
N PRO A 181 22.40 -17.73 -17.81
CA PRO A 181 21.90 -19.07 -18.10
C PRO A 181 20.37 -19.13 -18.21
N PRO A 182 19.81 -20.11 -18.96
CA PRO A 182 18.37 -20.35 -19.00
C PRO A 182 17.79 -20.59 -17.60
N GLY A 183 16.65 -19.97 -17.31
CA GLY A 183 15.97 -20.03 -16.02
C GLY A 183 16.37 -18.95 -15.01
N SER A 184 17.48 -18.23 -15.23
CA SER A 184 17.96 -17.19 -14.33
C SER A 184 17.16 -15.88 -14.47
N PHE A 185 17.03 -15.16 -13.36
CA PHE A 185 16.62 -13.76 -13.36
C PHE A 185 17.76 -12.88 -13.85
N GLY A 186 17.43 -11.78 -14.52
CA GLY A 186 18.44 -10.88 -15.04
C GLY A 186 17.92 -9.50 -15.38
N GLU A 187 18.88 -8.65 -15.72
CA GLU A 187 18.63 -7.38 -16.37
C GLU A 187 18.69 -7.56 -17.88
N LEU A 188 17.67 -7.10 -18.58
CA LEU A 188 17.67 -7.10 -20.04
C LEU A 188 18.45 -5.91 -20.60
N GLY A 189 18.37 -4.80 -19.88
CA GLY A 189 19.16 -3.61 -20.07
C GLY A 189 18.61 -2.43 -19.27
N THR A 190 19.37 -1.35 -19.30
CA THR A 190 19.04 -0.08 -18.65
C THR A 190 18.86 1.02 -19.70
N CYS A 191 17.83 1.83 -19.50
CA CYS A 191 17.58 3.07 -20.23
C CYS A 191 17.87 4.26 -19.31
N GLU A 192 18.72 5.19 -19.76
CA GLU A 192 19.01 6.44 -19.04
C GLU A 192 18.22 7.62 -19.64
N LEU A 193 17.49 8.34 -18.80
CA LEU A 193 16.66 9.51 -19.10
C LEU A 193 17.14 10.72 -18.31
N ASP A 194 17.11 11.92 -18.91
CA ASP A 194 17.58 13.14 -18.25
C ASP A 194 16.65 13.59 -17.11
N GLN A 195 15.33 13.43 -17.29
CA GLN A 195 14.30 13.73 -16.31
C GLN A 195 13.07 12.86 -16.60
N LEU A 196 12.23 12.70 -15.59
CA LEU A 196 10.92 12.06 -15.70
C LEU A 196 9.82 13.11 -15.64
N SER A 197 8.86 13.02 -16.55
CA SER A 197 7.71 13.91 -16.65
C SER A 197 6.41 13.12 -16.76
N VAL A 198 5.33 13.70 -16.25
CA VAL A 198 3.98 13.13 -16.38
C VAL A 198 3.66 12.88 -17.84
N ASP A 199 3.06 11.72 -18.15
CA ASP A 199 2.77 11.25 -19.50
C ASP A 199 3.99 10.83 -20.35
N ASP A 200 5.20 10.78 -19.78
CA ASP A 200 6.34 10.15 -20.44
C ASP A 200 6.02 8.71 -20.84
N ARG A 201 6.53 8.33 -22.01
CA ARG A 201 6.27 7.02 -22.62
C ARG A 201 7.54 6.29 -22.94
N ILE A 202 7.84 5.28 -22.13
CA ILE A 202 9.02 4.46 -22.37
C ILE A 202 8.62 3.28 -23.24
N LYS A 203 9.11 3.28 -24.48
CA LYS A 203 8.81 2.24 -25.46
C LYS A 203 10.00 1.33 -25.66
N LEU A 204 9.83 0.08 -25.27
CA LEU A 204 10.80 -0.99 -25.56
C LEU A 204 10.46 -1.63 -26.90
N ARG A 205 11.49 -1.81 -27.72
CA ARG A 205 11.37 -2.26 -29.11
C ARG A 205 12.42 -3.29 -29.47
N THR A 206 12.21 -4.02 -30.55
CA THR A 206 13.23 -4.92 -31.10
C THR A 206 14.38 -4.13 -31.73
N ALA A 207 15.62 -4.48 -31.40
CA ALA A 207 16.82 -3.87 -31.98
C ALA A 207 17.26 -4.51 -33.31
N ALA A 208 16.78 -5.73 -33.60
CA ALA A 208 17.17 -6.47 -34.80
C ALA A 208 16.00 -7.26 -35.38
N ASN A 209 16.18 -7.70 -36.63
CA ASN A 209 15.25 -8.62 -37.28
C ASN A 209 15.30 -9.99 -36.60
N GLY A 210 14.14 -10.60 -36.36
CA GLY A 210 14.08 -11.94 -35.81
C GLY A 210 12.79 -12.25 -35.05
N ALA A 211 12.77 -13.42 -34.45
CA ALA A 211 11.76 -13.89 -33.50
C ALA A 211 12.45 -14.24 -32.18
N GLY A 212 11.69 -14.22 -31.09
CA GLY A 212 12.19 -14.67 -29.80
C GLY A 212 11.12 -14.71 -28.71
N ALA A 213 11.56 -14.96 -27.48
CA ALA A 213 10.70 -14.95 -26.31
C ALA A 213 11.33 -14.07 -25.21
N LEU A 214 10.48 -13.49 -24.37
CA LEU A 214 10.84 -12.66 -23.23
C LEU A 214 9.87 -12.96 -22.08
N GLN A 215 10.40 -13.38 -20.94
CA GLN A 215 9.65 -13.47 -19.68
C GLN A 215 9.92 -12.19 -18.88
N ALA A 216 9.11 -11.16 -19.08
CA ALA A 216 9.32 -9.89 -18.38
C ALA A 216 8.66 -9.92 -17.00
N LEU A 217 9.40 -9.45 -16.02
CA LEU A 217 8.98 -9.46 -14.63
C LEU A 217 8.74 -8.05 -14.10
N GLY A 218 9.26 -7.01 -14.75
CA GLY A 218 9.02 -5.63 -14.36
C GLY A 218 10.11 -4.70 -14.85
N ALA A 219 10.15 -3.50 -14.30
CA ALA A 219 11.32 -2.63 -14.36
C ALA A 219 11.53 -1.93 -13.03
N ILE A 220 12.75 -1.49 -12.79
CA ILE A 220 13.11 -0.62 -11.67
C ILE A 220 13.36 0.76 -12.25
N LEU A 221 12.56 1.72 -11.82
CA LEU A 221 12.85 3.13 -12.02
C LEU A 221 13.72 3.60 -10.85
N SER A 222 14.83 4.28 -11.11
CA SER A 222 15.70 4.78 -10.06
C SER A 222 16.34 6.12 -10.41
N SER A 223 16.60 6.91 -9.38
CA SER A 223 17.42 8.11 -9.42
C SER A 223 18.63 7.94 -8.48
N PRO A 224 19.74 8.64 -8.72
CA PRO A 224 20.97 8.51 -7.93
C PRO A 224 20.89 9.14 -6.54
N SER A 225 19.73 9.63 -6.09
CA SER A 225 19.58 10.23 -4.76
C SER A 225 19.50 9.19 -3.65
N ASP A 226 19.66 9.67 -2.42
CA ASP A 226 19.24 8.97 -1.21
C ASP A 226 17.71 8.90 -1.15
N GLY A 227 17.14 7.94 -0.42
CA GLY A 227 15.72 7.62 -0.50
C GLY A 227 15.36 6.20 -0.08
N ILE A 228 14.05 5.95 -0.11
CA ILE A 228 13.47 4.62 -0.11
C ILE A 228 13.49 4.05 -1.53
N TYR A 229 13.94 2.80 -1.62
CA TYR A 229 13.70 1.97 -2.79
C TYR A 229 12.51 1.03 -2.52
N PHE A 230 11.36 1.34 -3.13
CA PHE A 230 10.15 0.52 -3.02
C PHE A 230 10.14 -0.64 -4.02
N SER A 231 9.93 -1.86 -3.53
CA SER A 231 9.82 -3.06 -4.35
C SER A 231 8.73 -3.99 -3.84
N ALA A 232 7.64 -4.13 -4.57
CA ALA A 232 6.61 -5.10 -4.24
C ALA A 232 7.00 -6.52 -4.68
N LEU A 233 6.94 -7.47 -3.75
CA LEU A 233 6.86 -8.92 -3.91
C LEU A 233 5.48 -9.37 -3.42
N SER A 234 4.46 -8.93 -4.15
CA SER A 234 3.08 -9.23 -3.84
C SER A 234 2.32 -9.69 -5.07
N ASP A 235 1.29 -10.49 -4.84
CA ASP A 235 0.40 -10.99 -5.89
C ASP A 235 -1.05 -10.53 -5.67
N GLU A 236 -1.98 -10.99 -6.51
CA GLU A 236 -3.41 -10.64 -6.40
C GLU A 236 -4.22 -11.75 -5.71
N SER A 237 -3.55 -12.57 -4.89
CA SER A 237 -4.17 -13.74 -4.29
C SER A 237 -4.96 -13.38 -3.02
N TRP A 238 -5.78 -14.34 -2.58
CA TRP A 238 -6.75 -14.19 -1.49
C TRP A 238 -6.32 -14.93 -0.23
N SER A 239 -5.04 -15.25 -0.12
CA SER A 239 -4.52 -15.97 1.04
C SER A 239 -3.01 -15.78 1.21
N TYR A 240 -2.48 -16.03 2.40
CA TYR A 240 -1.06 -16.10 2.67
C TYR A 240 -0.52 -17.53 2.77
N LEU A 241 -1.37 -18.55 2.62
CA LEU A 241 -0.96 -19.95 2.70
C LEU A 241 0.13 -20.24 1.64
N GLY A 242 1.33 -20.60 2.11
CA GLY A 242 2.51 -20.91 1.30
C GLY A 242 3.64 -19.88 1.37
N TYR A 243 3.38 -18.62 1.76
CA TYR A 243 4.40 -17.55 1.78
C TYR A 243 5.62 -17.87 2.66
N ALA A 244 5.45 -18.67 3.70
CA ALA A 244 6.53 -19.06 4.61
C ALA A 244 7.31 -20.31 4.16
N SER A 245 6.93 -20.94 3.04
CA SER A 245 7.50 -22.21 2.62
C SER A 245 8.69 -22.05 1.68
N ASP A 246 9.82 -22.64 2.08
CA ASP A 246 11.00 -22.86 1.25
C ASP A 246 10.86 -24.17 0.46
N GLU A 247 9.84 -24.24 -0.38
CA GLU A 247 9.65 -25.32 -1.34
C GLU A 247 9.30 -24.74 -2.71
N PRO A 248 9.69 -25.41 -3.81
CA PRO A 248 9.14 -25.08 -5.11
C PRO A 248 7.62 -25.15 -5.10
N CYS A 249 7.00 -24.27 -5.87
CA CYS A 249 5.56 -24.29 -6.03
C CYS A 249 5.10 -25.46 -6.90
N ASP A 250 4.00 -26.10 -6.53
CA ASP A 250 3.52 -27.35 -7.14
C ASP A 250 2.33 -27.13 -8.11
N GLY A 251 1.56 -26.06 -7.91
CA GLY A 251 0.33 -25.78 -8.64
C GLY A 251 0.11 -24.28 -8.83
N ALA A 252 -0.69 -23.90 -9.82
CA ALA A 252 -1.05 -22.48 -9.95
C ALA A 252 -1.89 -22.06 -8.72
N GLY A 253 -1.66 -20.84 -8.22
CA GLY A 253 -2.24 -20.38 -6.95
C GLY A 253 -1.41 -20.75 -5.71
N ASP A 254 -0.39 -21.60 -5.86
CA ASP A 254 0.55 -21.94 -4.79
C ASP A 254 1.53 -20.79 -4.55
N LYS A 255 1.88 -20.57 -3.29
CA LYS A 255 2.66 -19.40 -2.83
C LYS A 255 3.93 -19.82 -2.10
N LYS A 256 4.22 -21.12 -2.15
CA LYS A 256 5.54 -21.66 -1.80
C LYS A 256 6.55 -21.16 -2.84
N PHE A 257 7.70 -20.71 -2.40
CA PHE A 257 8.77 -20.32 -3.31
C PHE A 257 10.11 -20.75 -2.72
N ASP A 258 11.04 -21.13 -3.60
CA ASP A 258 12.34 -21.59 -3.16
C ASP A 258 13.18 -20.40 -2.68
N ARG A 259 13.89 -20.56 -1.56
CA ARG A 259 14.76 -19.53 -0.99
C ARG A 259 15.85 -19.08 -1.95
N ALA A 260 16.40 -19.99 -2.77
CA ALA A 260 17.38 -19.63 -3.79
C ALA A 260 16.76 -18.79 -4.90
N GLU A 261 15.50 -19.05 -5.25
CA GLU A 261 14.75 -18.21 -6.18
C GLU A 261 14.55 -16.79 -5.60
N LEU A 262 14.14 -16.68 -4.33
CA LEU A 262 14.03 -15.38 -3.64
C LEU A 262 15.39 -14.66 -3.54
N ALA A 263 16.46 -15.39 -3.22
CA ALA A 263 17.81 -14.82 -3.12
C ALA A 263 18.31 -14.29 -4.47
N GLU A 264 18.08 -15.03 -5.57
CA GLU A 264 18.43 -14.57 -6.92
C GLU A 264 17.63 -13.32 -7.29
N TRP A 265 16.32 -13.29 -6.97
CA TRP A 265 15.50 -12.11 -7.18
C TRP A 265 16.01 -10.89 -6.40
N ILE A 266 16.27 -11.05 -5.10
CA ILE A 266 16.82 -9.98 -4.24
C ILE A 266 18.13 -9.46 -4.84
N SER A 267 19.03 -10.35 -5.25
CA SER A 267 20.32 -10.00 -5.87
C SER A 267 20.14 -9.17 -7.14
N VAL A 268 19.36 -9.65 -8.11
CA VAL A 268 19.17 -9.00 -9.42
C VAL A 268 18.48 -7.65 -9.30
N THR A 269 17.58 -7.51 -8.33
CA THR A 269 16.79 -6.30 -8.11
C THR A 269 17.42 -5.33 -7.11
N THR A 270 18.58 -5.65 -6.53
CA THR A 270 19.31 -4.72 -5.66
C THR A 270 20.00 -3.64 -6.49
N LEU A 271 19.85 -2.38 -6.05
CA LEU A 271 20.54 -1.24 -6.66
C LEU A 271 21.79 -0.85 -5.87
N ASP A 272 21.71 -0.90 -4.53
CA ASP A 272 22.82 -0.64 -3.63
C ASP A 272 22.97 -1.82 -2.66
N PRO A 273 24.10 -2.57 -2.70
CA PRO A 273 24.31 -3.73 -1.83
C PRO A 273 24.66 -3.38 -0.38
N SER A 274 24.80 -2.08 -0.05
CA SER A 274 25.08 -1.59 1.31
C SER A 274 23.85 -1.05 2.04
N GLU A 275 22.72 -0.94 1.35
CA GLU A 275 21.48 -0.39 1.87
C GLU A 275 20.76 -1.40 2.79
N PRO A 276 20.28 -0.99 3.98
CA PRO A 276 19.43 -1.82 4.82
C PRO A 276 18.17 -2.29 4.08
N ILE A 277 17.65 -3.46 4.46
CA ILE A 277 16.43 -4.01 3.86
C ILE A 277 15.34 -4.12 4.92
N VAL A 278 14.17 -3.55 4.62
CA VAL A 278 12.96 -3.72 5.43
C VAL A 278 11.94 -4.49 4.61
N PHE A 279 11.51 -5.64 5.12
CA PHE A 279 10.33 -6.33 4.63
C PHE A 279 9.09 -5.73 5.29
N LEU A 280 8.16 -5.17 4.51
CA LEU A 280 6.84 -4.78 5.00
C LEU A 280 5.84 -5.85 4.59
N THR A 281 5.38 -6.63 5.56
CA THR A 281 4.49 -7.77 5.32
C THR A 281 3.06 -7.38 5.65
N MET A 282 2.18 -7.39 4.65
CA MET A 282 0.76 -7.11 4.83
C MET A 282 -0.06 -8.17 4.10
N LEU A 283 -0.77 -8.98 4.88
CA LEU A 283 -1.52 -10.16 4.41
C LEU A 283 -2.98 -10.02 4.84
N SER A 284 -3.89 -10.69 4.12
CA SER A 284 -5.27 -10.87 4.57
C SER A 284 -5.31 -11.53 5.95
N THR A 285 -6.29 -11.16 6.76
CA THR A 285 -6.64 -11.94 7.94
C THR A 285 -7.38 -13.20 7.47
N GLU A 286 -7.04 -14.36 8.02
CA GLU A 286 -7.62 -15.66 7.65
C GLU A 286 -7.96 -16.46 8.90
N ILE A 287 -8.88 -17.42 8.75
CA ILE A 287 -9.24 -18.37 9.80
C ILE A 287 -8.10 -19.38 9.94
N VAL A 288 -7.20 -19.15 10.88
CA VAL A 288 -6.04 -20.02 11.15
C VAL A 288 -5.96 -20.29 12.63
N THR A 289 -5.56 -21.51 13.01
CA THR A 289 -5.37 -21.81 14.43
C THR A 289 -4.11 -21.08 14.93
N GLY A 290 -4.18 -20.45 16.11
CA GLY A 290 -3.09 -19.56 16.59
C GLY A 290 -1.69 -20.19 16.52
N GLN A 291 -1.56 -21.48 16.84
CA GLN A 291 -0.27 -22.18 16.77
C GLN A 291 0.27 -22.34 15.34
N GLU A 292 -0.60 -22.53 14.33
CA GLU A 292 -0.19 -22.61 12.93
C GLU A 292 0.26 -21.24 12.40
N PHE A 293 -0.34 -20.17 12.91
CA PHE A 293 0.00 -18.81 12.51
C PHE A 293 1.35 -18.35 13.06
N ASP A 294 1.65 -18.62 14.34
CA ASP A 294 2.95 -18.27 14.96
C ASP A 294 4.13 -18.85 14.18
N PHE A 295 4.08 -20.16 13.86
CA PHE A 295 5.14 -20.81 13.10
C PHE A 295 5.26 -20.23 11.69
N THR A 296 4.13 -19.88 11.06
CA THR A 296 4.13 -19.28 9.72
C THR A 296 4.83 -17.93 9.70
N LEU A 297 4.63 -17.08 10.72
CA LEU A 297 5.27 -15.76 10.78
C LEU A 297 6.78 -15.88 10.99
N ASP A 298 7.24 -16.70 11.93
CA ASP A 298 8.68 -16.86 12.18
C ASP A 298 9.40 -17.53 10.99
N ASP A 299 8.80 -18.57 10.39
CA ASP A 299 9.33 -19.21 9.19
C ASP A 299 9.45 -18.22 8.03
N LEU A 300 8.48 -17.31 7.89
CA LEU A 300 8.53 -16.26 6.87
C LEU A 300 9.69 -15.28 7.11
N VAL A 301 9.92 -14.86 8.36
CA VAL A 301 11.08 -14.02 8.70
C VAL A 301 12.38 -14.77 8.40
N GLN A 302 12.51 -16.02 8.85
CA GLN A 302 13.71 -16.83 8.65
C GLN A 302 14.02 -17.04 7.16
N GLN A 303 13.01 -17.38 6.35
CA GLN A 303 13.17 -17.54 4.91
C GLN A 303 13.63 -16.25 4.25
N SER A 304 12.97 -15.13 4.55
CA SER A 304 13.28 -13.82 3.96
C SER A 304 14.70 -13.37 4.29
N PHE A 305 15.11 -13.50 5.56
CA PHE A 305 16.43 -13.05 6.01
C PHE A 305 17.53 -13.97 5.49
N SER A 306 17.27 -15.27 5.46
CA SER A 306 18.19 -16.24 4.86
C SER A 306 18.37 -15.99 3.36
N ALA A 307 17.32 -15.59 2.65
CA ALA A 307 17.41 -15.25 1.23
C ALA A 307 18.26 -13.99 0.98
N VAL A 308 18.18 -12.96 1.85
CA VAL A 308 19.07 -11.79 1.79
C VAL A 308 20.53 -12.21 1.97
N SER A 309 20.82 -13.02 2.99
CA SER A 309 22.18 -13.54 3.21
C SER A 309 22.68 -14.38 2.04
N GLN A 310 21.83 -15.24 1.49
CA GLN A 310 22.15 -16.06 0.32
C GLN A 310 22.32 -15.25 -0.97
N ALA A 311 21.68 -14.08 -1.08
CA ALA A 311 21.90 -13.12 -2.16
C ALA A 311 23.30 -12.45 -2.07
N GLY A 312 24.06 -12.70 -0.99
CA GLY A 312 25.40 -12.16 -0.77
C GLY A 312 25.39 -10.77 -0.17
N LEU A 313 24.28 -10.34 0.45
CA LEU A 313 24.15 -9.04 1.09
C LEU A 313 24.45 -9.17 2.59
N ASP A 314 25.35 -8.32 3.08
CA ASP A 314 25.75 -8.22 4.50
C ASP A 314 25.27 -6.87 5.04
N VAL A 315 23.95 -6.76 5.20
CA VAL A 315 23.26 -5.52 5.59
C VAL A 315 22.26 -5.82 6.72
N PRO A 316 21.87 -4.81 7.52
CA PRO A 316 20.76 -4.95 8.44
C PRO A 316 19.49 -5.34 7.69
N VAL A 317 18.75 -6.32 8.22
CA VAL A 317 17.46 -6.76 7.69
C VAL A 317 16.44 -6.71 8.82
N SER A 318 15.26 -6.18 8.52
CA SER A 318 14.15 -6.11 9.46
C SER A 318 12.84 -6.51 8.80
N MET A 319 11.84 -6.91 9.58
CA MET A 319 10.49 -7.16 9.09
C MET A 319 9.45 -6.36 9.90
N VAL A 320 8.53 -5.70 9.22
CA VAL A 320 7.38 -5.02 9.83
C VAL A 320 6.11 -5.73 9.38
N PHE A 321 5.40 -6.36 10.31
CA PHE A 321 4.08 -6.92 10.06
C PHE A 321 3.00 -5.86 10.21
N VAL A 322 2.06 -5.83 9.28
CA VAL A 322 0.89 -4.95 9.34
C VAL A 322 -0.37 -5.80 9.33
N LEU A 323 -1.08 -5.85 10.46
CA LEU A 323 -2.45 -6.34 10.50
C LEU A 323 -3.36 -5.28 9.83
N PRO A 324 -4.06 -5.62 8.74
CA PRO A 324 -4.98 -4.70 8.07
C PRO A 324 -6.13 -4.22 8.98
N PHE A 325 -6.85 -3.22 8.49
CA PHE A 325 -8.14 -2.82 9.06
C PHE A 325 -9.14 -3.98 9.05
N ARG A 326 -10.20 -3.89 9.87
CA ARG A 326 -11.24 -4.93 9.91
C ARG A 326 -11.89 -5.09 8.55
N HIS A 327 -11.94 -6.31 8.05
CA HIS A 327 -12.50 -6.63 6.73
C HIS A 327 -13.19 -7.99 6.73
N SER A 328 -13.89 -8.28 5.64
CA SER A 328 -14.59 -9.55 5.42
C SER A 328 -13.62 -10.72 5.32
N ILE A 329 -13.68 -11.66 6.26
CA ILE A 329 -12.80 -12.84 6.25
C ILE A 329 -13.46 -13.97 5.44
N GLY A 330 -12.88 -14.27 4.28
CA GLY A 330 -13.29 -15.36 3.40
C GLY A 330 -14.71 -15.25 2.82
N GLY A 331 -15.43 -14.14 3.05
CA GLY A 331 -16.83 -13.95 2.64
C GLY A 331 -17.81 -14.98 3.25
N VAL A 332 -17.36 -15.73 4.25
CA VAL A 332 -18.07 -16.85 4.86
C VAL A 332 -18.16 -16.72 6.38
N LEU A 333 -17.25 -15.98 7.01
CA LEU A 333 -17.29 -15.76 8.44
C LEU A 333 -18.39 -14.73 8.79
N PRO A 334 -19.26 -15.00 9.77
CA PRO A 334 -20.21 -14.02 10.27
C PRO A 334 -19.48 -12.77 10.77
N VAL A 335 -20.07 -11.59 10.53
CA VAL A 335 -19.45 -10.29 10.86
C VAL A 335 -19.10 -10.19 12.35
N ASP A 336 -19.92 -10.75 13.22
CA ASP A 336 -19.73 -10.79 14.67
C ASP A 336 -18.61 -11.74 15.14
N GLU A 337 -18.20 -12.68 14.30
CA GLU A 337 -17.09 -13.61 14.57
C GLU A 337 -15.73 -13.08 14.05
N GLU A 338 -15.72 -12.16 13.08
CA GLU A 338 -14.49 -11.57 12.52
C GLU A 338 -13.49 -11.06 13.58
N PRO A 339 -13.90 -10.31 14.64
CA PRO A 339 -12.97 -9.81 15.66
C PRO A 339 -12.05 -10.88 16.27
N ILE A 340 -12.55 -12.11 16.43
CA ILE A 340 -11.78 -13.21 17.05
C ILE A 340 -10.51 -13.51 16.25
N GLU A 341 -10.60 -13.49 14.92
CA GLU A 341 -9.48 -13.78 14.03
C GLU A 341 -8.49 -12.60 13.96
N PHE A 342 -8.98 -11.36 14.02
CA PHE A 342 -8.10 -10.18 14.09
C PHE A 342 -7.30 -10.13 15.40
N ASP A 343 -7.96 -10.40 16.53
CA ASP A 343 -7.32 -10.43 17.85
C ASP A 343 -6.27 -11.55 17.91
N ALA A 344 -6.60 -12.75 17.43
CA ALA A 344 -5.66 -13.87 17.37
C ALA A 344 -4.45 -13.58 16.46
N THR A 345 -4.68 -12.93 15.31
CA THR A 345 -3.62 -12.53 14.39
C THR A 345 -2.71 -11.47 15.02
N TRP A 346 -3.29 -10.51 15.76
CA TRP A 346 -2.52 -9.50 16.49
C TRP A 346 -1.69 -10.09 17.62
N GLU A 347 -2.26 -11.01 18.41
CA GLU A 347 -1.55 -11.68 19.50
C GLU A 347 -0.26 -12.34 18.98
N ALA A 348 -0.34 -13.08 17.87
CA ALA A 348 0.81 -13.70 17.23
C ALA A 348 1.85 -12.69 16.72
N MET A 349 1.40 -11.66 15.98
CA MET A 349 2.31 -10.64 15.42
C MET A 349 3.02 -9.84 16.52
N SER A 350 2.27 -9.43 17.55
CA SER A 350 2.81 -8.65 18.67
C SER A 350 3.74 -9.46 19.54
N GLN A 351 3.43 -10.73 19.82
CA GLN A 351 4.33 -11.63 20.53
C GLN A 351 5.66 -11.81 19.78
N LEU A 352 5.63 -12.05 18.46
CA LEU A 352 6.85 -12.21 17.68
C LEU A 352 7.72 -10.94 17.69
N ALA A 353 7.11 -9.77 17.57
CA ALA A 353 7.80 -8.48 17.64
C ALA A 353 8.37 -8.17 19.04
N ASP A 354 7.71 -8.62 20.12
CA ASP A 354 8.24 -8.52 21.49
C ASP A 354 9.47 -9.40 21.71
N GLU A 355 9.52 -10.55 21.04
CA GLU A 355 10.60 -11.53 21.18
C GLU A 355 11.83 -11.21 20.31
N ARG A 356 11.69 -10.33 19.30
CA ARG A 356 12.69 -10.08 18.26
C ARG A 356 12.94 -8.60 17.99
N GLU A 357 14.18 -8.14 18.21
CA GLU A 357 14.60 -6.75 17.95
C GLU A 357 14.62 -6.35 16.46
N ASP A 358 14.57 -7.34 15.56
CA ASP A 358 14.56 -7.16 14.11
C ASP A 358 13.15 -7.27 13.49
N VAL A 359 12.11 -7.35 14.34
CA VAL A 359 10.71 -7.44 13.94
C VAL A 359 9.86 -6.36 14.62
N GLY A 360 9.08 -5.63 13.84
CA GLY A 360 8.04 -4.72 14.31
C GLY A 360 6.66 -5.20 13.89
N ALA A 361 5.62 -4.77 14.60
CA ALA A 361 4.23 -5.07 14.25
C ALA A 361 3.32 -3.85 14.45
N ILE A 362 2.40 -3.61 13.51
CA ILE A 362 1.36 -2.58 13.54
C ILE A 362 -0.01 -3.22 13.34
N SER A 363 -0.99 -2.78 14.11
CA SER A 363 -2.40 -3.15 13.97
C SER A 363 -3.26 -1.99 13.54
N LEU A 364 -3.60 -1.92 12.25
CA LEU A 364 -4.61 -0.97 11.79
C LEU A 364 -6.00 -1.32 12.33
N TYR A 365 -6.28 -2.61 12.56
CA TYR A 365 -7.50 -3.06 13.24
C TYR A 365 -7.67 -2.38 14.61
N HIS A 366 -6.71 -2.54 15.53
CA HIS A 366 -6.78 -1.95 16.87
C HIS A 366 -6.72 -0.43 16.84
N LEU A 367 -5.91 0.14 15.93
CA LEU A 367 -5.84 1.60 15.73
C LEU A 367 -7.19 2.22 15.34
N THR A 368 -8.04 1.45 14.66
CA THR A 368 -9.39 1.85 14.26
C THR A 368 -10.49 1.29 15.16
N ASP A 369 -10.18 0.91 16.40
CA ASP A 369 -11.10 0.29 17.37
C ASP A 369 -11.88 -0.93 16.82
N GLY A 370 -11.33 -1.66 15.85
CA GLY A 370 -12.01 -2.77 15.19
C GLY A 370 -13.24 -2.37 14.37
N ILE A 371 -13.33 -1.11 13.95
CA ILE A 371 -14.41 -0.60 13.10
C ILE A 371 -14.30 -1.18 11.69
N ARG A 372 -15.44 -1.61 11.15
CA ARG A 372 -15.60 -1.96 9.74
C ARG A 372 -16.14 -0.73 9.00
N PHE A 373 -15.40 -0.24 8.01
CA PHE A 373 -15.77 0.95 7.25
C PHE A 373 -16.68 0.60 6.07
N ASP A 374 -17.85 0.03 6.38
CA ASP A 374 -18.81 -0.55 5.43
C ASP A 374 -19.95 0.41 5.04
N GLY A 375 -19.79 1.71 5.33
CA GLY A 375 -20.81 2.72 5.05
C GLY A 375 -21.88 2.84 6.13
N GLY A 376 -21.82 2.03 7.19
CA GLY A 376 -22.72 2.15 8.33
C GLY A 376 -22.32 3.28 9.30
N GLN A 377 -23.24 3.57 10.21
CA GLN A 377 -23.10 4.59 11.25
C GLN A 377 -21.79 4.50 12.06
N ALA A 378 -21.31 3.29 12.35
CA ALA A 378 -20.13 3.09 13.18
C ALA A 378 -18.85 3.67 12.53
N GLY A 379 -18.64 3.41 11.24
CA GLY A 379 -17.51 3.97 10.49
C GLY A 379 -17.59 5.49 10.36
N ARG A 380 -18.79 6.01 10.12
CA ARG A 380 -19.06 7.45 10.02
C ARG A 380 -18.76 8.18 11.33
N ARG A 381 -19.31 7.69 12.45
CA ARG A 381 -19.07 8.24 13.79
C ARG A 381 -17.61 8.17 14.18
N TRP A 382 -16.93 7.05 13.90
CA TRP A 382 -15.51 6.92 14.23
C TRP A 382 -14.66 8.02 13.56
N LEU A 383 -14.99 8.39 12.32
CA LEU A 383 -14.33 9.48 11.60
C LEU A 383 -14.66 10.86 12.20
N GLU A 384 -15.92 11.08 12.57
CA GLU A 384 -16.41 12.35 13.12
C GLU A 384 -15.88 12.59 14.54
N ASP A 385 -16.01 11.61 15.42
CA ASP A 385 -15.59 11.66 16.84
C ASP A 385 -14.08 11.90 16.99
N ARG A 386 -13.29 11.52 15.97
CA ARG A 386 -11.83 11.72 15.93
C ARG A 386 -11.38 12.87 15.04
N CYS A 387 -12.32 13.60 14.43
CA CYS A 387 -12.01 14.70 13.51
C CYS A 387 -11.14 14.27 12.32
N LEU A 388 -11.36 13.04 11.86
CA LEU A 388 -10.70 12.38 10.72
C LEU A 388 -11.60 12.28 9.49
N ASN A 389 -12.80 12.87 9.54
CA ASN A 389 -13.74 12.92 8.42
C ASN A 389 -13.19 13.71 7.22
N LEU A 390 -12.39 14.76 7.42
CA LEU A 390 -11.73 15.47 6.31
C LEU A 390 -10.36 14.87 6.01
N HIS A 391 -10.17 14.40 4.78
CA HIS A 391 -8.92 13.82 4.29
C HIS A 391 -8.48 14.50 3.00
N SER A 392 -7.25 15.02 3.00
CA SER A 392 -6.66 15.66 1.81
C SER A 392 -5.79 14.68 1.03
N PHE A 393 -6.03 14.62 -0.27
CA PHE A 393 -5.27 13.80 -1.21
C PHE A 393 -5.17 14.49 -2.58
N GLY A 394 -3.93 14.74 -3.01
CA GLY A 394 -3.68 15.63 -4.14
C GLY A 394 -4.06 17.07 -3.76
N ASP A 395 -4.71 17.78 -4.69
CA ASP A 395 -5.22 19.14 -4.47
C ASP A 395 -6.63 19.17 -3.88
N ASP A 396 -7.23 18.00 -3.61
CA ASP A 396 -8.62 17.84 -3.18
C ASP A 396 -8.72 17.45 -1.70
N THR A 397 -9.79 17.92 -1.05
CA THR A 397 -10.19 17.50 0.29
C THR A 397 -11.51 16.74 0.21
N TYR A 398 -11.53 15.55 0.80
CA TYR A 398 -12.66 14.62 0.79
C TYR A 398 -13.26 14.56 2.19
N ASN A 399 -14.59 14.67 2.28
CA ASN A 399 -15.30 14.33 3.50
C ASN A 399 -15.70 12.85 3.45
N LEU A 400 -15.02 12.03 4.24
CA LEU A 400 -15.19 10.59 4.34
C LEU A 400 -16.46 10.19 5.10
N SER A 401 -17.04 11.10 5.89
CA SER A 401 -18.27 10.85 6.67
C SER A 401 -19.55 11.21 5.88
N LEU A 402 -19.43 11.96 4.78
CA LEU A 402 -20.53 12.38 3.91
C LEU A 402 -20.51 11.67 2.54
N PRO A 403 -21.57 11.78 1.72
CA PRO A 403 -21.55 11.26 0.36
C PRO A 403 -20.36 11.81 -0.46
N PRO A 404 -19.72 10.98 -1.30
CA PRO A 404 -20.12 9.62 -1.67
C PRO A 404 -19.57 8.52 -0.75
N TYR A 405 -18.89 8.87 0.35
CA TYR A 405 -18.22 7.91 1.24
C TYR A 405 -19.15 7.37 2.31
N LEU A 406 -19.76 8.24 3.15
CA LEU A 406 -20.63 7.82 4.26
C LEU A 406 -19.94 6.81 5.20
N GLY A 407 -18.61 6.86 5.36
CA GLY A 407 -17.83 5.85 6.09
C GLY A 407 -17.60 4.54 5.33
N MET A 408 -18.00 4.41 4.06
CA MET A 408 -17.70 3.28 3.18
C MET A 408 -16.28 3.46 2.60
N LEU A 409 -15.29 2.97 3.35
CA LEU A 409 -13.88 2.96 2.94
C LEU A 409 -13.45 1.61 2.37
N HIS A 410 -14.34 0.61 2.33
CA HIS A 410 -14.10 -0.65 1.65
C HIS A 410 -14.64 -0.71 0.22
N ASP A 411 -14.04 -1.60 -0.58
CA ASP A 411 -14.59 -2.00 -1.86
C ASP A 411 -15.90 -2.81 -1.71
N ALA A 412 -16.56 -3.11 -2.82
CA ALA A 412 -17.84 -3.82 -2.82
C ALA A 412 -17.76 -5.24 -2.24
N ALA A 413 -16.56 -5.83 -2.14
CA ALA A 413 -16.34 -7.12 -1.53
C ALA A 413 -16.00 -7.03 -0.03
N MET A 414 -15.90 -5.80 0.52
CA MET A 414 -15.63 -5.50 1.92
C MET A 414 -14.27 -5.98 2.42
N ILE A 415 -13.26 -5.96 1.55
CA ILE A 415 -11.97 -6.60 1.77
C ILE A 415 -10.81 -5.61 1.62
N HIS A 416 -10.83 -4.80 0.56
CA HIS A 416 -9.77 -3.85 0.26
C HIS A 416 -10.25 -2.43 0.51
N PRO A 417 -9.34 -1.44 0.51
CA PRO A 417 -9.74 -0.05 0.38
C PRO A 417 -10.60 0.15 -0.87
N ARG A 418 -11.65 0.95 -0.74
CA ARG A 418 -12.63 1.27 -1.79
C ARG A 418 -11.97 1.79 -3.06
N ASP A 419 -11.08 2.76 -2.85
CA ASP A 419 -10.40 3.52 -3.87
C ASP A 419 -9.09 4.08 -3.30
N GLU A 420 -8.45 4.96 -4.06
CA GLU A 420 -7.16 5.58 -3.72
C GLU A 420 -7.29 6.58 -2.56
N VAL A 421 -8.44 7.23 -2.40
CA VAL A 421 -8.71 8.13 -1.28
C VAL A 421 -8.78 7.32 0.03
N ALA A 422 -9.54 6.23 0.04
CA ALA A 422 -9.61 5.33 1.18
C ALA A 422 -8.25 4.70 1.51
N ALA A 423 -7.51 4.25 0.49
CA ALA A 423 -6.18 3.65 0.69
C ALA A 423 -5.16 4.66 1.23
N THR A 424 -5.19 5.91 0.78
CA THR A 424 -4.28 6.96 1.27
C THR A 424 -4.64 7.45 2.66
N PHE A 425 -5.93 7.44 3.02
CA PHE A 425 -6.38 7.63 4.40
C PHE A 425 -5.81 6.53 5.32
N MET A 426 -5.97 5.26 4.95
CA MET A 426 -5.45 4.15 5.74
C MET A 426 -3.92 4.11 5.77
N ALA A 427 -3.26 4.49 4.68
CA ALA A 427 -1.79 4.62 4.63
C ALA A 427 -1.29 5.78 5.47
N ARG A 428 -2.08 6.85 5.64
CA ARG A 428 -1.81 7.91 6.61
C ARG A 428 -1.82 7.32 8.02
N LEU A 429 -2.80 6.52 8.39
CA LEU A 429 -2.82 5.86 9.71
C LEU A 429 -1.62 4.94 9.91
N LEU A 430 -1.26 4.12 8.91
CA LEU A 430 -0.05 3.28 8.94
C LEU A 430 1.22 4.10 9.18
N ARG A 431 1.34 5.26 8.50
CA ARG A 431 2.47 6.18 8.64
C ARG A 431 2.65 6.66 10.08
N PHE A 432 1.56 7.06 10.74
CA PHE A 432 1.59 7.51 12.14
C PHE A 432 1.92 6.33 13.07
N ALA A 433 1.29 5.18 12.84
CA ALA A 433 1.50 3.99 13.66
C ALA A 433 2.93 3.45 13.63
N TRP A 434 3.65 3.60 12.51
CA TRP A 434 5.07 3.22 12.41
C TRP A 434 5.95 3.98 13.42
N ARG A 435 5.54 5.19 13.82
CA ARG A 435 6.22 5.98 14.85
C ARG A 435 5.64 5.80 16.26
N GLY A 436 4.68 4.89 16.42
CA GLY A 436 3.94 4.71 17.67
C GLY A 436 2.96 5.84 17.97
N TRP A 437 2.54 6.61 16.96
CA TRP A 437 1.54 7.67 17.12
C TRP A 437 0.14 7.14 16.79
N SER A 438 -0.84 7.53 17.61
CA SER A 438 -2.23 7.09 17.51
C SER A 438 -2.90 7.60 16.23
N TRP A 439 -3.03 8.92 16.08
CA TRP A 439 -3.60 9.53 14.89
C TRP A 439 -3.16 10.99 14.77
N PRO A 440 -3.30 11.61 13.58
CA PRO A 440 -2.90 13.00 13.40
C PRO A 440 -3.62 13.93 14.40
N GLY A 441 -2.85 14.77 15.08
CA GLY A 441 -3.35 15.75 16.06
C GLY A 441 -3.29 15.32 17.52
N ASP A 442 -3.11 14.03 17.82
CA ASP A 442 -2.74 13.54 19.16
C ASP A 442 -1.20 13.56 19.27
N VAL A 443 -0.66 14.74 19.53
CA VAL A 443 0.77 15.07 19.41
C VAL A 443 1.58 14.54 20.60
N ASP A 444 0.96 14.42 21.78
CA ASP A 444 1.58 13.73 22.94
C ASP A 444 1.29 12.24 23.04
N ALA A 445 0.47 11.69 22.13
CA ALA A 445 0.09 10.27 22.08
C ALA A 445 -0.60 9.80 23.37
N ASP A 446 -1.42 10.65 23.98
CA ASP A 446 -2.21 10.32 25.17
C ASP A 446 -3.61 9.74 24.83
N GLY A 447 -3.94 9.67 23.53
CA GLY A 447 -5.21 9.17 23.02
C GLY A 447 -6.34 10.20 23.06
N GLN A 448 -6.08 11.46 23.40
CA GLN A 448 -7.06 12.54 23.44
C GLN A 448 -6.57 13.75 22.64
N LEU A 449 -7.48 14.36 21.90
CA LEU A 449 -7.21 15.61 21.20
C LEU A 449 -7.62 16.80 22.09
N THR A 450 -6.64 17.49 22.67
CA THR A 450 -6.85 18.58 23.63
C THR A 450 -5.97 19.81 23.34
N THR A 451 -6.17 20.88 24.11
CA THR A 451 -5.30 22.06 23.98
C THR A 451 -3.83 21.78 24.32
N ALA A 452 -3.51 20.66 24.98
CA ALA A 452 -2.14 20.24 25.21
C ALA A 452 -1.41 19.93 23.89
N ASP A 453 -2.10 19.30 22.94
CA ASP A 453 -1.58 19.02 21.60
C ASP A 453 -1.25 20.29 20.84
N ARG A 454 -2.16 21.27 20.84
CA ARG A 454 -1.90 22.59 20.24
C ARG A 454 -0.69 23.27 20.88
N ASP A 455 -0.56 23.19 22.20
CA ASP A 455 0.58 23.78 22.90
C ASP A 455 1.90 23.08 22.53
N LEU A 456 1.86 21.80 22.14
CA LEU A 456 3.02 21.08 21.57
C LEU A 456 3.31 21.49 20.13
N VAL A 457 2.29 21.65 19.28
CA VAL A 457 2.46 22.20 17.92
C VAL A 457 3.17 23.56 17.98
N LEU A 458 2.72 24.46 18.86
CA LEU A 458 3.36 25.77 19.08
C LEU A 458 4.82 25.67 19.57
N GLN A 459 5.13 24.68 20.41
CA GLN A 459 6.51 24.44 20.87
C GLN A 459 7.42 23.89 19.77
N MET A 460 6.83 23.26 18.75
CA MET A 460 7.52 22.64 17.63
C MET A 460 7.60 23.56 16.40
N ASP A 461 7.12 24.81 16.46
CA ASP A 461 7.18 25.78 15.35
C ASP A 461 8.60 25.90 14.74
N GLY A 462 8.65 25.80 13.41
CA GLY A 462 9.88 25.82 12.61
C GLY A 462 10.65 24.51 12.58
N GLN A 463 10.18 23.43 13.22
CA GLN A 463 10.76 22.11 13.03
C GLN A 463 10.54 21.63 11.60
N THR A 464 11.60 21.18 10.95
CA THR A 464 11.57 20.64 9.59
C THR A 464 11.74 19.12 9.61
N GLY A 465 11.21 18.44 8.61
CA GLY A 465 11.14 16.98 8.55
C GLY A 465 9.86 16.47 9.19
N PHE A 466 9.74 15.15 9.29
CA PHE A 466 8.52 14.54 9.82
C PHE A 466 8.42 14.70 11.35
N SER A 467 7.38 15.38 11.79
CA SER A 467 7.09 15.71 13.19
C SER A 467 5.65 15.28 13.52
N PRO A 468 5.34 14.86 14.77
CA PRO A 468 3.95 14.62 15.15
C PRO A 468 3.12 15.91 15.09
N ALA A 469 3.77 17.07 15.11
CA ALA A 469 3.17 18.39 14.94
C ALA A 469 3.10 18.88 13.48
N ASP A 470 3.67 18.15 12.50
CA ASP A 470 3.53 18.44 11.06
C ASP A 470 2.25 17.74 10.56
N LEU A 471 1.12 18.35 10.90
CA LEU A 471 -0.22 17.78 10.74
C LEU A 471 -0.70 17.80 9.30
N ASN A 472 -0.24 18.78 8.51
CA ASN A 472 -0.55 18.88 7.08
C ASN A 472 0.42 18.05 6.21
N GLU A 473 1.50 17.53 6.80
CA GLU A 473 2.50 16.66 6.18
C GLU A 473 3.31 17.35 5.06
N ASP A 474 3.50 18.66 5.15
CA ASP A 474 4.30 19.46 4.21
C ASP A 474 5.81 19.44 4.53
N GLY A 475 6.19 18.83 5.65
CA GLY A 475 7.58 18.68 6.09
C GLY A 475 8.10 19.84 6.92
N VAL A 476 7.26 20.78 7.35
CA VAL A 476 7.64 21.83 8.28
C VAL A 476 6.49 22.23 9.21
N VAL A 477 6.70 22.10 10.52
CA VAL A 477 5.75 22.58 11.53
C VAL A 477 5.67 24.11 11.46
N ASN A 478 4.52 24.64 11.10
CA ASN A 478 4.30 26.07 10.93
C ASN A 478 2.85 26.49 11.27
N LEU A 479 2.45 27.71 10.88
CA LEU A 479 1.10 28.22 11.12
C LEU A 479 0.00 27.38 10.46
N ALA A 480 0.27 26.72 9.34
CA ALA A 480 -0.68 25.82 8.69
C ALA A 480 -1.01 24.60 9.57
N ASP A 481 -0.03 24.09 10.34
CA ASP A 481 -0.28 23.02 11.31
C ASP A 481 -1.02 23.52 12.54
N LEU A 482 -0.77 24.78 12.93
CA LEU A 482 -1.54 25.43 13.98
C LEU A 482 -3.02 25.58 13.57
N ASP A 483 -3.28 26.01 12.33
CA ASP A 483 -4.64 26.11 11.80
C ASP A 483 -5.31 24.72 11.73
N GLU A 484 -4.55 23.67 11.37
CA GLU A 484 -5.06 22.30 11.31
C GLU A 484 -5.36 21.72 12.71
N ILE A 485 -4.52 21.96 13.73
CA ILE A 485 -4.83 21.52 15.10
C ILE A 485 -5.99 22.31 15.69
N GLU A 486 -6.11 23.62 15.42
CA GLU A 486 -7.23 24.43 15.87
C GLU A 486 -8.56 23.92 15.27
N ARG A 487 -8.58 23.65 13.96
CA ARG A 487 -9.75 23.05 13.29
C ARG A 487 -10.16 21.72 13.91
N ARG A 488 -9.19 20.88 14.26
CA ARG A 488 -9.43 19.59 14.92
C ARG A 488 -9.96 19.78 16.33
N LEU A 489 -9.39 20.70 17.10
CA LEU A 489 -9.85 21.01 18.45
C LEU A 489 -11.26 21.57 18.48
N ASP A 490 -11.61 22.42 17.52
CA ASP A 490 -12.97 22.93 17.37
C ASP A 490 -13.96 21.77 17.19
N CYS A 491 -13.63 20.83 16.31
CA CYS A 491 -14.39 19.59 16.12
C CYS A 491 -14.49 18.72 17.40
N ALA A 492 -13.42 18.61 18.18
CA ALA A 492 -13.41 17.83 19.43
C ALA A 492 -14.12 18.52 20.61
N SER A 493 -14.18 19.85 20.62
CA SER A 493 -14.72 20.64 21.74
C SER A 493 -16.24 20.75 21.76
N ASP A 494 -16.87 20.51 20.62
CA ASP A 494 -18.32 20.49 20.44
C ASP A 494 -18.67 19.50 19.33
N PRO A 495 -18.45 18.18 19.52
CA PRO A 495 -18.96 17.22 18.56
C PRO A 495 -20.49 17.38 18.62
N PRO A 496 -21.16 17.94 17.59
CA PRO A 496 -22.60 17.89 17.59
C PRO A 496 -22.95 16.42 17.73
N SER A 497 -23.78 16.05 18.71
CA SER A 497 -24.31 14.68 18.74
C SER A 497 -24.87 14.45 17.34
N PRO A 498 -24.28 13.54 16.54
CA PRO A 498 -24.71 13.40 15.16
C PRO A 498 -26.20 13.08 15.22
N PRO A 499 -27.06 13.84 14.52
CA PRO A 499 -28.50 13.68 14.67
C PRO A 499 -28.85 12.21 14.42
N ASN A 500 -29.64 11.63 15.31
CA ASN A 500 -29.96 10.22 15.25
C ASN A 500 -31.00 10.01 14.14
N PRO A 501 -30.71 9.23 13.08
CA PRO A 501 -31.69 9.00 12.01
C PRO A 501 -32.90 8.18 12.47
N ASP A 502 -32.88 7.59 13.67
CA ASP A 502 -34.06 7.09 14.38
C ASP A 502 -34.78 8.27 15.05
N PHE A 503 -35.59 8.97 14.25
CA PHE A 503 -36.28 10.20 14.63
C PHE A 503 -37.47 9.94 15.55
N ASN A 504 -38.09 8.76 15.47
CA ASN A 504 -39.20 8.41 16.37
C ASN A 504 -38.72 7.79 17.71
N GLY A 505 -37.44 7.42 17.81
CA GLY A 505 -36.79 6.87 19.00
C GLY A 505 -37.22 5.44 19.32
N ASP A 506 -37.68 4.67 18.33
CA ASP A 506 -38.17 3.30 18.50
C ASP A 506 -37.05 2.24 18.49
N GLY A 507 -35.82 2.66 18.16
CA GLY A 507 -34.62 1.83 18.10
C GLY A 507 -34.31 1.26 16.71
N SER A 508 -35.09 1.59 15.68
CA SER A 508 -34.89 1.14 14.30
C SER A 508 -35.10 2.27 13.28
N VAL A 509 -34.08 2.58 12.48
CA VAL A 509 -34.19 3.53 11.35
C VAL A 509 -34.96 2.91 10.18
N ASN A 510 -36.22 3.27 9.99
CA ASN A 510 -37.10 2.60 9.03
C ASN A 510 -37.98 3.57 8.21
N TYR A 511 -39.06 3.04 7.62
CA TYR A 511 -39.99 3.83 6.81
C TYR A 511 -40.67 4.96 7.58
N GLU A 512 -40.89 4.79 8.89
CA GLU A 512 -41.44 5.84 9.74
C GLU A 512 -40.48 7.03 9.87
N ASP A 513 -39.19 6.80 10.04
CA ASP A 513 -38.16 7.86 10.07
C ASP A 513 -38.02 8.55 8.72
N LEU A 514 -38.07 7.78 7.62
CA LEU A 514 -38.08 8.36 6.28
C LEU A 514 -39.26 9.32 6.09
N LEU A 515 -40.45 8.97 6.59
CA LEU A 515 -41.61 9.86 6.52
C LEU A 515 -41.41 11.12 7.37
N ILE A 516 -40.73 11.02 8.52
CA ILE A 516 -40.39 12.17 9.36
C ILE A 516 -39.39 13.09 8.63
N LEU A 517 -38.35 12.54 8.01
CA LEU A 517 -37.40 13.30 7.20
C LEU A 517 -38.11 14.05 6.07
N LEU A 518 -38.91 13.32 5.27
CA LEU A 518 -39.62 13.89 4.12
C LEU A 518 -40.67 14.93 4.53
N ALA A 519 -41.22 14.84 5.74
CA ALA A 519 -42.13 15.85 6.28
C ALA A 519 -41.41 17.17 6.61
N ASN A 520 -40.09 17.13 6.80
CA ASN A 520 -39.22 18.26 7.11
C ASN A 520 -38.28 18.62 5.94
N TRP A 521 -38.56 18.14 4.74
CA TRP A 521 -37.76 18.42 3.54
C TRP A 521 -37.64 19.92 3.25
N GLU A 522 -36.44 20.39 2.87
CA GLU A 522 -36.09 21.80 2.67
C GLU A 522 -36.29 22.68 3.92
N ALA A 523 -36.49 22.10 5.10
CA ALA A 523 -36.47 22.87 6.33
C ALA A 523 -35.04 23.38 6.61
N SER A 524 -34.96 24.61 7.13
CA SER A 524 -33.72 25.25 7.56
C SER A 524 -33.74 25.46 9.07
N ASP A 525 -32.57 25.49 9.71
CA ASP A 525 -32.40 25.71 11.16
C ASP A 525 -33.16 24.67 12.02
N ILE A 526 -33.26 23.41 11.56
CA ILE A 526 -33.82 22.28 12.33
C ILE A 526 -32.76 21.18 12.48
N ASP A 527 -31.93 21.34 13.50
CA ASP A 527 -30.81 20.43 13.84
C ASP A 527 -31.24 18.96 14.05
N GLU A 528 -32.53 18.70 14.30
CA GLU A 528 -33.05 17.34 14.55
C GLU A 528 -33.06 16.47 13.29
N TYR A 529 -33.30 17.05 12.11
CA TYR A 529 -33.49 16.32 10.85
C TYR A 529 -32.39 16.58 9.81
N ASP A 530 -31.57 17.60 10.05
CA ASP A 530 -30.37 17.96 9.29
C ASP A 530 -29.20 17.09 9.77
N LEU A 531 -29.14 15.87 9.25
CA LEU A 531 -28.23 14.79 9.64
C LEU A 531 -26.76 15.07 9.31
N ASN A 532 -26.47 16.00 8.40
CA ASN A 532 -25.11 16.44 8.09
C ASN A 532 -24.72 17.80 8.73
N ALA A 533 -25.68 18.46 9.40
CA ALA A 533 -25.55 19.77 10.03
C ALA A 533 -25.09 20.90 9.09
N ASP A 534 -25.51 20.87 7.81
CA ASP A 534 -25.17 21.89 6.81
C ASP A 534 -26.16 23.08 6.77
N GLY A 535 -27.22 23.02 7.59
CA GLY A 535 -28.26 24.02 7.74
C GLY A 535 -29.51 23.75 6.91
N MET A 536 -29.59 22.64 6.17
CA MET A 536 -30.73 22.31 5.30
C MET A 536 -31.03 20.80 5.29
N VAL A 537 -32.30 20.44 5.45
CA VAL A 537 -32.76 19.06 5.24
C VAL A 537 -32.92 18.76 3.74
N ASP A 538 -32.01 17.99 3.16
CA ASP A 538 -32.00 17.68 1.73
C ASP A 538 -31.66 16.21 1.40
N TYR A 539 -31.19 15.97 0.17
CA TYR A 539 -30.87 14.63 -0.31
C TYR A 539 -29.66 14.02 0.39
N VAL A 540 -28.75 14.81 0.95
CA VAL A 540 -27.61 14.32 1.72
C VAL A 540 -28.09 13.68 3.02
N ASP A 541 -29.04 14.31 3.71
CA ASP A 541 -29.67 13.74 4.91
C ASP A 541 -30.43 12.45 4.59
N LEU A 542 -31.13 12.43 3.45
CA LEU A 542 -31.78 11.21 2.98
C LEU A 542 -30.76 10.08 2.77
N LEU A 543 -29.60 10.38 2.18
CA LEU A 543 -28.56 9.37 1.98
C LEU A 543 -27.99 8.87 3.32
N ILE A 544 -27.85 9.74 4.32
CA ILE A 544 -27.44 9.36 5.67
C ILE A 544 -28.51 8.50 6.37
N LEU A 545 -29.78 8.87 6.27
CA LEU A 545 -30.87 8.06 6.83
C LEU A 545 -30.90 6.67 6.19
N LEU A 546 -30.73 6.61 4.87
CA LEU A 546 -30.73 5.34 4.14
C LEU A 546 -29.48 4.49 4.40
N SER A 547 -28.33 5.09 4.75
CA SER A 547 -27.14 4.33 5.15
C SER A 547 -27.31 3.64 6.49
N ASP A 548 -28.12 4.23 7.38
CA ASP A 548 -28.37 3.71 8.72
C ASP A 548 -29.64 2.84 8.80
N TRP A 549 -30.23 2.51 7.64
CA TRP A 549 -31.50 1.76 7.55
C TRP A 549 -31.45 0.40 8.26
N SER A 550 -32.36 0.19 9.21
CA SER A 550 -32.50 -1.03 9.99
C SER A 550 -33.97 -1.44 10.08
N ILE A 551 -34.27 -2.73 9.94
CA ILE A 551 -35.64 -3.28 9.93
C ILE A 551 -36.05 -3.76 11.32
#